data_AF-A0A7R9AHE9-F1
#
_entry.id   AF-A0A7R9AHE9-F1
#
_cell.length_a   1.000
_cell.length_b   1.000
_cell.length_c   1.000
_cell.angle_alpha   90.00
_cell.angle_beta   90.00
_cell.angle_gamma   90.00
#
_symmetry.space_group_name_H-M   'P 1'
#
loop_
_entity.id
_entity.type
_entity.pdbx_description
1 polymer ?
#
loop_
_entity_poly.entity_id
_entity_poly.type
_entity_poly.pdbx_seq_one_letter_code
_entity_poly.pdbx_strand_id
1 'polypeptide(L)'
;MDGRFDRQVMVGLPDIKGREQILLVHMRKVPIDVDVKADIIARGTPGFSGADLANLVNEAALFAARRNKRTVDMQDFEDAKDKIFMGPERKSMVMREEERRNTAYHESGHAVVAKLLPKADPVHKVTIMPRGWALGLTWQLPEFDRISNYKDKMLEEISILFGGRIAEEIFMHQMSTGASNDFERATKLARAMVTKYGMSDALGTMVYA
;
A
#
# COMPACT_ATOMS: atom_id res chain seq x y z
N MET A 1 -45.22 15.14 -10.57
CA MET A 1 -44.03 14.27 -10.65
C MET A 1 -42.89 15.15 -11.09
N ASP A 2 -41.89 15.32 -10.21
CA ASP A 2 -40.79 16.27 -10.36
C ASP A 2 -39.93 15.91 -11.60
N GLY A 3 -39.90 16.81 -12.60
CA GLY A 3 -39.02 16.76 -13.77
C GLY A 3 -37.75 17.59 -13.57
N ARG A 4 -37.09 17.44 -12.40
CA ARG A 4 -35.92 18.25 -12.00
C ARG A 4 -34.59 17.52 -12.16
N PHE A 5 -34.55 16.23 -11.85
CA PHE A 5 -33.35 15.40 -11.98
C PHE A 5 -33.67 14.09 -12.70
N ASP A 6 -33.75 14.17 -14.03
CA ASP A 6 -34.16 13.04 -14.87
C ASP A 6 -33.02 12.02 -15.12
N ARG A 7 -31.76 12.39 -14.80
CA ARG A 7 -30.59 11.50 -14.93
C ARG A 7 -29.59 11.74 -13.82
N GLN A 8 -29.12 10.63 -13.24
CA GLN A 8 -27.99 10.61 -12.33
C GLN A 8 -26.84 9.87 -13.01
N VAL A 9 -25.66 10.50 -13.08
CA VAL A 9 -24.42 9.89 -13.57
C VAL A 9 -23.48 9.77 -12.39
N MET A 10 -23.15 8.54 -12.00
CA MET A 10 -22.19 8.28 -10.93
C MET A 10 -20.78 8.35 -11.49
N VAL A 11 -19.93 9.17 -10.88
CA VAL A 11 -18.49 9.21 -11.15
C VAL A 11 -17.79 8.56 -9.97
N GLY A 12 -17.33 7.31 -10.15
CA GLY A 12 -16.58 6.56 -9.15
C GLY A 12 -15.10 6.91 -9.13
N LEU A 13 -14.35 6.25 -8.24
CA LEU A 13 -12.89 6.31 -8.25
C LEU A 13 -12.33 5.63 -9.52
N PRO A 14 -11.21 6.13 -10.06
CA PRO A 14 -10.58 5.56 -11.24
C PRO A 14 -9.94 4.18 -10.96
N ASP A 15 -10.02 3.29 -11.95
CA ASP A 15 -9.27 2.03 -12.02
C ASP A 15 -7.77 2.29 -12.34
N ILE A 16 -6.92 1.25 -12.39
CA ILE A 16 -5.48 1.41 -12.67
C ILE A 16 -5.25 2.20 -13.97
N LYS A 17 -5.98 1.86 -15.04
CA LYS A 17 -5.85 2.54 -16.34
C LYS A 17 -6.30 4.00 -16.28
N GLY A 18 -7.40 4.28 -15.59
CA GLY A 18 -7.89 5.62 -15.35
C GLY A 18 -6.88 6.44 -14.54
N ARG A 19 -6.29 5.84 -13.49
CA ARG A 19 -5.23 6.50 -12.70
C ARG A 19 -4.00 6.79 -13.55
N GLU A 20 -3.56 5.86 -14.39
CA GLU A 20 -2.45 6.07 -15.33
C GLU A 20 -2.74 7.23 -16.29
N GLN A 21 -3.94 7.28 -16.88
CA GLN A 21 -4.34 8.38 -17.78
C GLN A 21 -4.38 9.73 -17.07
N ILE A 22 -4.93 9.77 -15.85
CA ILE A 22 -4.96 10.99 -15.03
C ILE A 22 -3.53 11.44 -14.71
N LEU A 23 -2.65 10.52 -14.28
CA LEU A 23 -1.24 10.81 -14.04
C LEU A 23 -0.58 11.43 -15.28
N LEU A 24 -0.76 10.83 -16.46
CA LEU A 24 -0.22 11.34 -17.72
C LEU A 24 -0.71 12.77 -18.04
N VAL A 25 -1.95 13.11 -17.70
CA VAL A 25 -2.47 14.49 -17.87
C VAL A 25 -1.77 15.46 -16.92
N HIS A 26 -1.61 15.11 -15.65
CA HIS A 26 -0.98 15.98 -14.67
C HIS A 26 0.54 16.09 -14.84
N MET A 27 1.20 15.01 -15.27
CA MET A 27 2.62 14.94 -15.58
C MET A 27 3.04 15.93 -16.68
N ARG A 28 2.16 16.27 -17.64
CA ARG A 28 2.44 17.28 -18.67
C ARG A 28 2.74 18.68 -18.13
N LYS A 29 2.39 18.96 -16.88
CA LYS A 29 2.57 20.27 -16.25
C LYS A 29 3.94 20.44 -15.59
N VAL A 30 4.75 19.38 -15.54
CA VAL A 30 6.05 19.34 -14.87
C VAL A 30 7.11 18.71 -15.79
N PRO A 31 8.40 19.07 -15.67
CA PRO A 31 9.45 18.48 -16.48
C PRO A 31 9.76 17.06 -15.98
N ILE A 32 9.18 16.04 -16.62
CA ILE A 32 9.34 14.63 -16.27
C ILE A 32 10.60 14.03 -16.90
N ASP A 33 11.33 13.22 -16.13
CA ASP A 33 12.45 12.42 -16.63
C ASP A 33 11.99 11.16 -17.39
N VAL A 34 12.86 10.57 -18.21
CA VAL A 34 12.53 9.42 -19.06
C VAL A 34 12.35 8.12 -18.26
N ASP A 35 12.82 8.08 -17.02
CA ASP A 35 12.71 6.93 -16.12
C ASP A 35 11.31 6.77 -15.49
N VAL A 36 10.46 7.79 -15.56
CA VAL A 36 9.15 7.81 -14.90
C VAL A 36 8.16 6.91 -15.62
N LYS A 37 7.60 5.96 -14.87
CA LYS A 37 6.63 4.97 -15.36
C LYS A 37 5.27 5.15 -14.70
N ALA A 38 4.34 5.78 -15.42
CA ALA A 38 3.00 6.10 -14.92
C ALA A 38 2.20 4.83 -14.52
N ASP A 39 2.38 3.71 -15.21
CA ASP A 39 1.74 2.44 -14.90
C ASP A 39 2.13 1.89 -13.51
N ILE A 40 3.41 2.04 -13.13
CA ILE A 40 3.92 1.61 -11.83
C ILE A 40 3.32 2.49 -10.72
N ILE A 41 3.28 3.80 -10.94
CA ILE A 41 2.70 4.75 -9.99
C ILE A 41 1.20 4.50 -9.83
N ALA A 42 0.48 4.23 -10.92
CA ALA A 42 -0.96 3.92 -10.91
C ALA A 42 -1.29 2.65 -10.11
N ARG A 43 -0.46 1.60 -10.24
CA ARG A 43 -0.58 0.38 -9.42
C ARG A 43 -0.30 0.62 -7.94
N GLY A 44 0.60 1.56 -7.63
CA GLY A 44 0.96 1.93 -6.26
C GLY A 44 0.03 2.93 -5.58
N THR A 45 -1.04 3.37 -6.25
CA THR A 45 -1.98 4.39 -5.75
C THR A 45 -3.44 3.91 -5.74
N PRO A 46 -3.74 2.70 -5.19
CA PRO A 46 -5.10 2.20 -5.16
C PRO A 46 -6.02 3.13 -4.36
N GLY A 47 -7.21 3.39 -4.89
CA GLY A 47 -8.22 4.24 -4.25
C GLY A 47 -7.98 5.75 -4.39
N PHE A 48 -6.91 6.18 -5.07
CA PHE A 48 -6.66 7.61 -5.29
C PHE A 48 -7.70 8.19 -6.25
N SER A 49 -8.25 9.35 -5.88
CA SER A 49 -9.05 10.19 -6.78
C SER A 49 -8.16 10.95 -7.77
N GLY A 50 -8.78 11.60 -8.75
CA GLY A 50 -8.03 12.47 -9.66
C GLY A 50 -7.32 13.63 -8.96
N ALA A 51 -7.89 14.14 -7.86
CA ALA A 51 -7.27 15.17 -7.05
C ALA A 51 -6.05 14.63 -6.28
N ASP A 52 -6.12 13.41 -5.75
CA ASP A 52 -5.01 12.78 -5.03
C ASP A 52 -3.82 12.53 -5.97
N LEU A 53 -4.08 12.10 -7.21
CA LEU A 53 -3.04 11.92 -8.23
C LEU A 53 -2.42 13.24 -8.67
N ALA A 54 -3.24 14.29 -8.80
CA ALA A 54 -2.74 15.64 -9.08
C ALA A 54 -1.81 16.12 -7.95
N ASN A 55 -2.21 15.88 -6.70
CA ASN A 55 -1.40 16.21 -5.53
C ASN A 55 -0.10 15.38 -5.47
N LEU A 56 -0.13 14.10 -5.84
CA LEU A 56 1.06 13.26 -5.94
C LEU A 56 2.09 13.83 -6.93
N VAL A 57 1.65 14.26 -8.11
CA VAL A 57 2.55 14.90 -9.10
C VAL A 57 3.14 16.19 -8.55
N ASN A 58 2.35 17.00 -7.84
CA ASN A 58 2.84 18.23 -7.21
C ASN A 58 3.88 17.95 -6.12
N GLU A 59 3.63 16.96 -5.24
CA GLU A 59 4.58 16.56 -4.21
C GLU A 59 5.89 16.02 -4.80
N ALA A 60 5.82 15.25 -5.89
CA ALA A 60 7.01 14.79 -6.61
C ALA A 60 7.84 15.96 -7.15
N ALA A 61 7.18 16.96 -7.75
CA ALA A 61 7.86 18.18 -8.20
C ALA A 61 8.50 18.97 -7.05
N LEU A 62 7.87 19.02 -5.87
CA LEU A 62 8.45 19.65 -4.69
C LEU A 62 9.69 18.89 -4.18
N PHE A 63 9.70 17.56 -4.25
CA PHE A 63 10.88 16.76 -3.92
C PHE A 63 12.05 17.03 -4.89
N ALA A 64 11.76 17.05 -6.19
CA ALA A 64 12.74 17.40 -7.22
C ALA A 64 13.33 18.80 -6.99
N ALA A 65 12.48 19.79 -6.74
CA ALA A 65 12.88 21.18 -6.48
C ALA A 65 13.76 21.31 -5.22
N ARG A 66 13.42 20.60 -4.13
CA ARG A 66 14.24 20.58 -2.90
C ARG A 66 15.63 19.99 -3.13
N ARG A 67 15.77 19.10 -4.11
CA ARG A 67 17.04 18.50 -4.53
C ARG A 67 17.75 19.31 -5.63
N ASN A 68 17.25 20.49 -5.97
CA ASN A 68 17.73 21.33 -7.08
C ASN A 68 17.81 20.59 -8.42
N LYS A 69 16.92 19.61 -8.66
CA LYS A 69 16.84 18.88 -9.94
C LYS A 69 16.13 19.73 -10.99
N ARG A 70 16.47 19.49 -12.27
CA ARG A 70 15.82 20.13 -13.43
C ARG A 70 14.61 19.33 -13.93
N THR A 71 14.62 18.02 -13.72
CA THR A 71 13.56 17.07 -14.07
C THR A 71 13.09 16.33 -12.81
N VAL A 72 11.85 15.86 -12.84
CA VAL A 72 11.22 15.02 -11.81
C VAL A 72 11.38 13.57 -12.24
N ASP A 73 12.09 12.78 -11.44
CA ASP A 73 12.39 11.37 -11.74
C ASP A 73 11.48 10.41 -10.96
N MET A 74 11.61 9.11 -11.24
CA MET A 74 10.78 8.08 -10.61
C MET A 74 10.98 8.03 -9.08
N GLN A 75 12.18 8.37 -8.59
CA GLN A 75 12.48 8.40 -7.16
C GLN A 75 11.71 9.53 -6.46
N ASP A 76 11.55 10.69 -7.10
CA ASP A 76 10.75 11.78 -6.55
C ASP A 76 9.26 11.41 -6.43
N PHE A 77 8.73 10.61 -7.37
CA PHE A 77 7.38 10.04 -7.26
C PHE A 77 7.24 9.01 -6.14
N GLU A 78 8.23 8.11 -5.98
CA GLU A 78 8.25 7.14 -4.88
C GLU A 78 8.32 7.85 -3.52
N ASP A 79 9.12 8.91 -3.39
CA ASP A 79 9.21 9.71 -2.15
C ASP A 79 7.92 10.50 -1.86
N ALA A 80 7.29 11.05 -2.90
CA ALA A 80 5.99 11.71 -2.78
C ALA A 80 4.88 10.75 -2.35
N LYS A 81 4.84 9.55 -2.95
CA LYS A 81 3.93 8.48 -2.57
C LYS A 81 4.16 8.06 -1.13
N ASP A 82 5.41 7.80 -0.74
CA ASP A 82 5.78 7.46 0.64
C ASP A 82 5.27 8.53 1.61
N LYS A 83 5.45 9.82 1.29
CA LYS A 83 4.98 10.94 2.11
C LYS A 83 3.45 10.97 2.25
N ILE A 84 2.73 10.71 1.17
CA ILE A 84 1.26 10.73 1.19
C ILE A 84 0.70 9.57 2.03
N PHE A 85 1.26 8.37 1.90
CA PHE A 85 0.77 7.20 2.63
C PHE A 85 1.23 7.14 4.09
N MET A 86 2.50 7.47 4.37
CA MET A 86 3.11 7.26 5.70
C MET A 86 3.42 8.56 6.43
N GLY A 87 3.34 9.71 5.75
CA GLY A 87 3.82 10.98 6.28
C GLY A 87 5.32 11.23 6.03
N PRO A 88 5.84 12.36 6.53
CA PRO A 88 7.22 12.78 6.27
C PRO A 88 8.26 11.85 6.92
N GLU A 89 9.43 11.77 6.29
CA GLU A 89 10.59 11.04 6.81
C GLU A 89 11.11 11.66 8.12
N ARG A 90 11.39 10.81 9.12
CA ARG A 90 11.87 11.25 10.44
C ARG A 90 13.39 11.14 10.56
N LYS A 91 14.12 12.01 9.85
CA LYS A 91 15.60 12.01 9.81
C LYS A 91 16.29 12.24 11.16
N SER A 92 15.62 12.91 12.10
CA SER A 92 16.15 13.20 13.44
C SER A 92 15.89 12.07 14.46
N MET A 93 15.17 11.03 14.09
CA MET A 93 14.87 9.93 15.01
C MET A 93 16.10 9.05 15.15
N VAL A 94 16.70 9.08 16.34
CA VAL A 94 17.77 8.15 16.71
C VAL A 94 17.12 6.85 17.15
N MET A 95 17.16 5.82 16.29
CA MET A 95 16.76 4.47 16.65
C MET A 95 17.95 3.70 17.19
N ARG A 96 17.74 2.90 18.24
CA ARG A 96 18.77 1.97 18.70
C ARG A 96 19.02 0.91 17.63
N GLU A 97 20.23 0.39 17.57
CA GLU A 97 20.58 -0.62 16.57
C GLU A 97 19.70 -1.87 16.70
N GLU A 98 19.38 -2.27 17.93
CA GLU A 98 18.49 -3.38 18.23
C GLU A 98 17.06 -3.18 17.69
N GLU A 99 16.49 -1.99 17.86
CA GLU A 99 15.17 -1.65 17.32
C GLU A 99 15.19 -1.64 15.79
N ARG A 100 16.24 -1.06 15.19
CA ARG A 100 16.43 -1.05 13.73
C ARG A 100 16.54 -2.48 13.19
N ARG A 101 17.26 -3.35 13.90
CA ARG A 101 17.40 -4.77 13.55
C ARG A 101 16.06 -5.49 13.69
N ASN A 102 15.29 -5.22 14.74
CA ASN A 102 13.97 -5.79 14.91
C ASN A 102 13.05 -5.43 13.74
N THR A 103 12.99 -4.15 13.37
CA THR A 103 12.24 -3.69 12.19
C THR A 103 12.72 -4.36 10.92
N ALA A 104 14.03 -4.55 10.74
CA ALA A 104 14.56 -5.23 9.56
C ALA A 104 14.09 -6.69 9.46
N TYR A 105 14.10 -7.44 10.56
CA TYR A 105 13.56 -8.81 10.57
C TYR A 105 12.05 -8.82 10.35
N HIS A 106 11.32 -7.88 10.96
CA HIS A 106 9.89 -7.74 10.80
C HIS A 106 9.49 -7.54 9.33
N GLU A 107 10.07 -6.53 8.65
CA GLU A 107 9.79 -6.27 7.24
C GLU A 107 10.28 -7.41 6.34
N SER A 108 11.40 -8.04 6.68
CA SER A 108 11.87 -9.22 5.96
C SER A 108 10.90 -10.39 6.08
N GLY A 109 10.24 -10.56 7.24
CA GLY A 109 9.21 -11.57 7.45
C GLY A 109 8.03 -11.40 6.51
N HIS A 110 7.48 -10.18 6.41
CA HIS A 110 6.45 -9.87 5.42
C HIS A 110 6.92 -10.14 3.99
N ALA A 111 8.10 -9.66 3.63
CA ALA A 111 8.62 -9.76 2.27
C ALA A 111 8.88 -11.22 1.84
N VAL A 112 9.46 -12.04 2.72
CA VAL A 112 9.75 -13.45 2.43
C VAL A 112 8.45 -14.24 2.27
N VAL A 113 7.50 -14.08 3.20
CA VAL A 113 6.20 -14.77 3.11
C VAL A 113 5.46 -14.34 1.85
N ALA A 114 5.39 -13.04 1.57
CA ALA A 114 4.76 -12.51 0.35
C ALA A 114 5.43 -13.03 -0.92
N LYS A 115 6.75 -13.21 -0.93
CA LYS A 115 7.48 -13.71 -2.11
C LYS A 115 7.26 -15.19 -2.38
N LEU A 116 7.02 -15.99 -1.34
CA LEU A 116 6.87 -17.45 -1.44
C LEU A 116 5.43 -17.89 -1.73
N LEU A 117 4.44 -17.06 -1.42
CA LEU A 117 3.04 -17.40 -1.61
C LEU A 117 2.62 -17.18 -3.08
N PRO A 118 1.93 -18.15 -3.70
CA PRO A 118 1.72 -18.16 -5.15
C PRO A 118 0.67 -17.16 -5.64
N LYS A 119 -0.30 -16.76 -4.80
CA LYS A 119 -1.33 -15.79 -5.16
C LYS A 119 -1.01 -14.40 -4.60
N ALA A 120 0.07 -14.24 -3.85
CA ALA A 120 0.54 -12.98 -3.29
C ALA A 120 0.89 -11.96 -4.39
N ASP A 121 0.66 -10.67 -4.11
CA ASP A 121 1.09 -9.63 -5.04
C ASP A 121 2.61 -9.47 -4.95
N PRO A 122 3.31 -9.20 -6.08
CA PRO A 122 4.75 -9.02 -6.06
C PRO A 122 5.19 -7.93 -5.08
N VAL A 123 6.21 -8.23 -4.26
CA VAL A 123 6.89 -7.24 -3.43
C VAL A 123 7.61 -6.25 -4.34
N HIS A 124 7.28 -4.97 -4.17
CA HIS A 124 7.86 -3.86 -4.94
C HIS A 124 8.94 -3.11 -4.17
N LYS A 125 8.74 -2.91 -2.87
CA LYS A 125 9.65 -2.12 -2.04
C LYS A 125 9.64 -2.62 -0.60
N VAL A 126 10.82 -2.69 0.00
CA VAL A 126 11.00 -2.96 1.43
C VAL A 126 11.88 -1.86 2.00
N THR A 127 11.46 -1.27 3.11
CA THR A 127 12.23 -0.20 3.77
C THR A 127 12.11 -0.31 5.28
N ILE A 128 13.19 0.06 5.98
CA ILE A 128 13.26 0.20 7.43
C ILE A 128 13.42 1.66 7.85
N MET A 129 13.18 2.58 6.91
CA MET A 129 13.30 4.01 7.15
C MET A 129 12.00 4.53 7.79
N PRO A 130 12.08 5.16 8.98
CA PRO A 130 10.91 5.60 9.71
C PRO A 130 10.23 6.80 9.03
N ARG A 131 8.92 6.71 8.83
CA ARG A 131 8.08 7.75 8.22
C ARG A 131 6.78 7.89 9.00
N GLY A 132 6.46 9.12 9.41
CA GLY A 132 5.30 9.40 10.27
C GLY A 132 5.21 8.45 11.47
N TRP A 133 4.18 7.60 11.48
CA TRP A 133 3.92 6.60 12.53
C TRP A 133 4.50 5.20 12.23
N ALA A 134 4.97 4.95 11.00
CA ALA A 134 5.54 3.67 10.59
C ALA A 134 7.07 3.64 10.79
N LEU A 135 7.59 2.52 11.29
CA LEU A 135 9.03 2.29 11.49
C LEU A 135 9.69 1.57 10.30
N GLY A 136 8.90 0.86 9.52
CA GLY A 136 9.28 0.11 8.34
C GLY A 136 8.04 -0.16 7.48
N LEU A 137 8.26 -0.68 6.28
CA LEU A 137 7.18 -1.00 5.36
C LEU A 137 7.62 -1.99 4.29
N THR A 138 6.74 -2.96 4.03
CA THR A 138 6.78 -3.85 2.88
C THR A 138 5.62 -3.55 1.95
N TRP A 139 5.91 -3.05 0.74
CA TRP A 139 4.92 -2.67 -0.26
C TRP A 139 4.78 -3.75 -1.32
N GLN A 140 3.54 -4.15 -1.58
CA GLN A 140 3.19 -5.03 -2.70
C GLN A 140 2.46 -4.22 -3.76
N LEU A 141 2.71 -4.52 -5.04
CA LEU A 141 2.00 -3.89 -6.16
C LEU A 141 1.09 -4.90 -6.85
N PRO A 142 -0.23 -4.65 -6.90
CA PRO A 142 -1.13 -5.51 -7.65
C PRO A 142 -0.87 -5.40 -9.15
N GLU A 143 -0.85 -6.53 -9.85
CA GLU A 143 -0.67 -6.55 -11.31
C GLU A 143 -1.94 -6.12 -12.06
N PHE A 144 -3.11 -6.36 -11.48
CA PHE A 144 -4.42 -6.09 -12.07
C PHE A 144 -5.39 -5.57 -11.01
N ASP A 145 -6.39 -4.79 -11.43
CA ASP A 145 -7.51 -4.41 -10.57
C ASP A 145 -8.30 -5.66 -10.19
N ARG A 146 -8.60 -5.81 -8.90
CA ARG A 146 -9.36 -6.95 -8.40
C ARG A 146 -10.81 -6.57 -8.15
N ILE A 147 -11.70 -7.29 -8.81
CA ILE A 147 -13.16 -7.16 -8.61
C ILE A 147 -13.64 -8.10 -7.49
N SER A 148 -12.96 -9.24 -7.29
CA SER A 148 -13.34 -10.23 -6.28
C SER A 148 -12.11 -10.84 -5.59
N ASN A 149 -12.28 -11.17 -4.31
CA ASN A 149 -11.26 -11.85 -3.51
C ASN A 149 -11.66 -13.30 -3.26
N TYR A 150 -10.72 -14.21 -3.46
CA TYR A 150 -10.91 -15.65 -3.23
C TYR A 150 -10.38 -16.06 -1.85
N LYS A 151 -10.99 -17.09 -1.25
CA LYS A 151 -10.65 -17.59 0.09
C LYS A 151 -9.14 -17.81 0.27
N ASP A 152 -8.49 -18.54 -0.64
CA ASP A 152 -7.05 -18.84 -0.54
C ASP A 152 -6.19 -17.58 -0.53
N LYS A 153 -6.53 -16.59 -1.36
CA LYS A 153 -5.80 -15.32 -1.41
C LYS A 153 -5.98 -14.52 -0.13
N MET A 154 -7.18 -14.55 0.46
CA MET A 154 -7.41 -13.90 1.76
C MET A 154 -6.64 -14.60 2.87
N LEU A 155 -6.51 -15.93 2.82
CA LEU A 155 -5.65 -16.68 3.74
C LEU A 155 -4.18 -16.33 3.54
N GLU A 156 -3.71 -16.21 2.30
CA GLU A 156 -2.34 -15.77 2.00
C GLU A 156 -2.07 -14.35 2.50
N GLU A 157 -3.02 -13.42 2.35
CA GLU A 157 -2.92 -12.06 2.91
C GLU A 157 -2.80 -12.11 4.44
N ILE A 158 -3.59 -12.95 5.12
CA ILE A 158 -3.47 -13.19 6.56
C ILE A 158 -2.07 -13.74 6.89
N SER A 159 -1.56 -14.71 6.13
CA SER A 159 -0.22 -15.27 6.34
C SER A 159 0.87 -14.20 6.22
N ILE A 160 0.77 -13.30 5.24
CA ILE A 160 1.71 -12.18 5.09
C ILE A 160 1.66 -11.26 6.30
N LEU A 161 0.46 -10.90 6.80
CA LEU A 161 0.30 -10.04 7.97
C LEU A 161 0.93 -10.64 9.24
N PHE A 162 0.94 -11.97 9.39
CA PHE A 162 1.65 -12.63 10.50
C PHE A 162 3.16 -12.81 10.27
N GLY A 163 3.65 -12.59 9.05
CA GLY A 163 5.07 -12.80 8.69
C GLY A 163 6.03 -11.96 9.52
N GLY A 164 5.70 -10.68 9.77
CA GLY A 164 6.53 -9.80 10.60
C GLY A 164 6.66 -10.28 12.04
N ARG A 165 5.53 -10.61 12.68
CA ARG A 165 5.51 -11.20 14.04
C ARG A 165 6.35 -12.47 14.14
N ILE A 166 6.18 -13.40 13.20
CA ILE A 166 6.89 -14.69 13.22
C ILE A 166 8.40 -14.46 13.10
N ALA A 167 8.83 -13.53 12.24
CA ALA A 167 10.25 -13.21 12.09
C ALA A 167 10.85 -12.60 13.36
N GLU A 168 10.11 -11.73 14.07
CA GLU A 168 10.54 -11.21 15.38
C GLU A 168 10.75 -12.34 16.40
N GLU A 169 9.78 -13.25 16.52
CA GLU A 169 9.85 -14.33 17.52
C GLU A 169 10.97 -15.34 17.23
N ILE A 170 11.17 -15.70 15.95
CA ILE A 170 12.17 -16.69 15.55
C ILE A 170 13.59 -16.13 15.64
N PHE A 171 13.83 -14.90 15.15
CA PHE A 171 15.19 -14.39 14.97
C PHE A 171 15.62 -13.38 16.03
N MET A 172 14.67 -12.66 16.63
CA MET A 172 14.93 -11.65 17.67
C MET A 172 14.51 -12.13 19.06
N HIS A 173 13.78 -13.24 19.17
CA HIS A 173 13.29 -13.82 20.43
C HIS A 173 12.55 -12.81 21.32
N GLN A 174 11.85 -11.88 20.68
CA GLN A 174 11.10 -10.83 21.35
C GLN A 174 9.79 -10.56 20.63
N MET A 175 8.90 -9.85 21.32
CA MET A 175 7.58 -9.49 20.84
C MET A 175 7.44 -7.98 20.86
N SER A 176 7.32 -7.35 19.69
CA SER A 176 7.15 -5.88 19.62
C SER A 176 5.68 -5.47 19.68
N THR A 177 5.39 -4.18 19.88
CA THR A 177 4.06 -3.60 19.68
C THR A 177 3.81 -3.18 18.23
N GLY A 178 4.83 -3.27 17.36
CA GLY A 178 4.80 -2.85 15.96
C GLY A 178 3.81 -3.63 15.10
N ALA A 179 3.62 -4.94 15.38
CA ALA A 179 2.72 -5.81 14.63
C ALA A 179 1.21 -5.58 14.90
N SER A 180 0.85 -4.60 15.74
CA SER A 180 -0.53 -4.37 16.18
C SER A 180 -1.50 -4.10 15.02
N ASN A 181 -1.08 -3.25 14.08
CA ASN A 181 -1.87 -2.95 12.88
C ASN A 181 -2.06 -4.20 11.99
N ASP A 182 -1.05 -5.08 11.90
CA ASP A 182 -1.15 -6.30 11.11
C ASP A 182 -2.16 -7.27 11.71
N PHE A 183 -2.18 -7.39 13.05
CA PHE A 183 -3.19 -8.18 13.75
C PHE A 183 -4.59 -7.61 13.60
N GLU A 184 -4.75 -6.29 13.67
CA GLU A 184 -6.06 -5.66 13.46
C GLU A 184 -6.58 -5.96 12.05
N ARG A 185 -5.73 -5.80 11.03
CA ARG A 185 -6.06 -6.11 9.64
C ARG A 185 -6.38 -7.59 9.44
N ALA A 186 -5.55 -8.48 9.97
CA ALA A 186 -5.73 -9.93 9.86
C ALA A 186 -7.03 -10.37 10.53
N THR A 187 -7.30 -9.85 11.73
CA THR A 187 -8.52 -10.14 12.49
C THR A 187 -9.76 -9.65 11.75
N LYS A 188 -9.73 -8.42 11.23
CA LYS A 188 -10.82 -7.85 10.44
C LYS A 188 -11.10 -8.67 9.19
N LEU A 189 -10.04 -9.10 8.49
CA LEU A 189 -10.14 -9.92 7.29
C LEU A 189 -10.72 -11.30 7.60
N ALA A 190 -10.16 -12.00 8.60
CA ALA A 190 -10.64 -13.30 9.04
C ALA A 190 -12.11 -13.24 9.51
N ARG A 191 -12.49 -12.19 10.26
CA ARG A 191 -13.88 -11.98 10.66
C ARG A 191 -14.78 -11.80 9.44
N ALA A 192 -14.38 -11.00 8.45
CA ALA A 192 -15.17 -10.81 7.23
C ALA A 192 -15.31 -12.11 6.42
N MET A 193 -14.24 -12.92 6.30
CA MET A 193 -14.29 -14.24 5.67
C MET A 193 -15.40 -15.10 6.29
N VAL A 194 -15.47 -15.11 7.62
CA VAL A 194 -16.44 -15.92 8.36
C VAL A 194 -17.83 -15.31 8.32
N THR A 195 -17.99 -14.05 8.69
CA THR A 195 -19.31 -13.45 8.98
C THR A 195 -19.98 -12.83 7.76
N LYS A 196 -19.23 -12.46 6.72
CA LYS A 196 -19.77 -11.76 5.54
C LYS A 196 -19.70 -12.57 4.26
N TYR A 197 -18.64 -13.35 4.10
CA TYR A 197 -18.39 -14.08 2.86
C TYR A 197 -18.71 -15.58 2.94
N GLY A 198 -19.18 -16.07 4.10
CA GLY A 198 -19.60 -17.46 4.25
C GLY A 198 -18.47 -18.47 4.03
N MET A 199 -17.22 -18.10 4.30
CA MET A 199 -16.03 -18.93 4.00
C MET A 199 -15.67 -19.92 5.13
N SER A 200 -16.57 -20.14 6.09
CA SER A 200 -16.39 -21.07 7.21
C SER A 200 -17.35 -22.24 7.10
N ASP A 201 -16.82 -23.47 7.05
CA ASP A 201 -17.65 -24.68 6.94
C ASP A 201 -18.51 -24.92 8.20
N ALA A 202 -18.03 -24.48 9.36
CA ALA A 202 -18.74 -24.64 10.64
C ALA A 202 -19.96 -23.72 10.77
N LEU A 203 -19.92 -22.53 10.14
CA LEU A 203 -21.04 -21.58 10.14
C LEU A 203 -21.88 -21.69 8.85
N GLY A 204 -21.28 -22.12 7.75
CA GLY A 204 -21.93 -22.23 6.45
C GLY A 204 -22.03 -20.90 5.72
N THR A 205 -22.71 -20.93 4.56
CA THR A 205 -22.79 -19.80 3.62
C THR A 205 -23.93 -18.84 3.97
N MET A 206 -23.75 -18.06 5.04
CA MET A 206 -24.72 -17.07 5.52
C MET A 206 -24.04 -15.74 5.86
N VAL A 207 -24.81 -14.65 5.86
CA VAL A 207 -24.36 -13.32 6.29
C VAL A 207 -24.81 -13.09 7.74
N TYR A 208 -23.85 -12.84 8.61
CA TYR A 208 -24.05 -12.64 10.05
C TYR A 208 -23.77 -11.19 10.51
N ALA A 209 -23.23 -10.34 9.64
CA ALA A 209 -22.79 -8.97 9.95
C ALA A 209 -22.73 -8.05 8.71
#